data_AF-A0AAD6F368-F1
#
_entry.id   AF-A0AAD6F368-F1
#
_cell.length_a   1.000
_cell.length_b   1.000
_cell.length_c   1.000
_cell.angle_alpha   90.00
_cell.angle_beta   90.00
_cell.angle_gamma   90.00
#
_symmetry.space_group_name_H-M   'P 1'
#
loop_
_entity.id
_entity.type
_entity.pdbx_description
1 polymer ?
#
loop_
_entity_poly.entity_id
_entity_poly.type
_entity_poly.pdbx_seq_one_letter_code
_entity_poly.pdbx_strand_id
1 'polypeptide(L)'
;MGLRIYFTSELSEDNAKQTVEIKTLTSQKDGLTKQIQEMETNWNELNVSRAQWSINEYCLQSEGKLCQPCEKNWLPYGPSCYSAYNPDPTERLTWEEAREYCRALNAYVAAAHNLTEKNIINHYSISTDGSWIGLRVENGKWKWGRWK
;
A
#
# COMPACT_ATOMS: atom_id res chain seq x y z
N MET A 1 -64.82 -25.28 -27.80
CA MET A 1 -64.66 -24.77 -26.42
C MET A 1 -63.45 -25.38 -25.69
N GLY A 2 -62.32 -25.66 -26.37
CA GLY A 2 -61.18 -26.43 -25.77
C GLY A 2 -59.91 -25.64 -25.45
N LEU A 3 -59.68 -24.46 -26.03
CA LEU A 3 -58.40 -23.73 -25.92
C LEU A 3 -58.15 -23.10 -24.54
N ARG A 4 -59.20 -22.72 -23.81
CA ARG A 4 -59.06 -21.98 -22.54
C ARG A 4 -58.47 -22.82 -21.41
N ILE A 5 -58.70 -24.14 -21.41
CA ILE A 5 -58.25 -25.06 -20.36
C ILE A 5 -56.75 -25.37 -20.51
N TYR A 6 -56.29 -25.58 -21.76
CA TYR A 6 -54.88 -25.83 -22.06
C TYR A 6 -53.98 -24.63 -21.72
N PHE A 7 -54.41 -23.42 -22.08
CA PHE A 7 -53.64 -22.21 -21.74
C PHE A 7 -53.51 -22.02 -20.22
N THR A 8 -54.53 -22.36 -19.43
CA THR A 8 -54.45 -22.25 -17.97
C THR A 8 -53.53 -23.30 -17.33
N SER A 9 -53.45 -24.52 -17.89
CA SER A 9 -52.55 -25.55 -17.36
C SER A 9 -51.08 -25.22 -17.66
N GLU A 10 -50.77 -24.77 -18.88
CA GLU A 10 -49.41 -24.38 -19.28
C GLU A 10 -48.90 -23.19 -18.45
N LEU A 11 -49.76 -22.17 -18.24
CA LEU A 11 -49.44 -21.04 -17.36
C LEU A 11 -49.18 -21.48 -15.91
N SER A 12 -49.88 -22.52 -15.43
CA SER A 12 -49.70 -23.02 -14.06
C SER A 12 -48.38 -23.77 -13.87
N GLU A 13 -47.94 -24.52 -14.89
CA GLU A 13 -46.66 -25.22 -14.88
C GLU A 13 -45.48 -24.25 -14.94
N ASP A 14 -45.56 -23.23 -15.79
CA ASP A 14 -44.52 -22.22 -15.90
C ASP A 14 -44.41 -21.36 -14.63
N ASN A 15 -45.53 -20.99 -14.00
CA ASN A 15 -45.52 -20.34 -12.69
C ASN A 15 -44.87 -21.22 -11.60
N ALA A 16 -45.12 -22.53 -11.63
CA ALA A 16 -44.49 -23.46 -10.70
C ALA A 16 -42.97 -23.54 -10.92
N LYS A 17 -42.50 -23.63 -12.17
CA LYS A 17 -41.07 -23.61 -12.52
C LYS A 17 -40.40 -22.31 -12.09
N GLN A 18 -41.02 -21.16 -12.38
CA GLN A 18 -40.51 -19.85 -11.96
C GLN A 18 -40.40 -19.74 -10.44
N THR A 19 -41.37 -20.28 -9.70
CA THR A 19 -41.34 -20.28 -8.22
C THR A 19 -40.17 -21.11 -7.68
N VAL A 20 -39.85 -22.24 -8.33
CA VAL A 20 -38.68 -23.06 -7.96
C VAL A 20 -37.39 -22.33 -8.25
N GLU A 21 -37.25 -21.70 -9.42
CA GLU A 21 -36.06 -20.94 -9.80
C GLU A 21 -35.81 -19.75 -8.85
N ILE A 22 -36.86 -18.99 -8.52
CA ILE A 22 -36.78 -17.88 -7.55
C ILE A 22 -36.30 -18.39 -6.19
N LYS A 23 -36.82 -19.54 -5.72
CA LYS A 23 -36.36 -20.14 -4.46
C LYS A 23 -34.89 -20.55 -4.51
N THR A 24 -34.46 -21.17 -5.62
CA THR A 24 -33.07 -21.58 -5.82
C THR A 24 -32.14 -20.36 -5.84
N LEU A 25 -32.47 -19.33 -6.61
CA LEU A 25 -31.70 -18.08 -6.69
C LEU A 25 -31.64 -17.36 -5.35
N THR A 26 -32.73 -17.35 -4.58
CA THR A 26 -32.76 -16.77 -3.22
C THR A 26 -31.79 -17.52 -2.30
N SER A 27 -31.81 -18.86 -2.32
CA SER A 27 -30.88 -19.67 -1.53
C SER A 27 -29.41 -19.44 -1.94
N GLN A 28 -29.12 -19.33 -3.24
CA GLN A 28 -27.78 -19.01 -3.73
C GLN A 28 -27.33 -17.61 -3.32
N LYS A 29 -28.22 -16.61 -3.40
CA LYS A 29 -27.94 -15.24 -2.95
C LYS A 29 -27.60 -15.20 -1.46
N ASP A 30 -28.36 -15.92 -0.64
CA ASP A 30 -28.10 -16.00 0.80
C ASP A 30 -26.75 -16.67 1.07
N GLY A 31 -26.41 -17.73 0.31
CA GLY A 31 -25.11 -18.38 0.38
C GLY A 31 -23.95 -17.45 0.01
N LEU A 32 -24.08 -16.71 -1.09
CA LEU A 32 -23.05 -15.75 -1.53
C LEU A 32 -22.92 -14.59 -0.53
N THR A 33 -24.03 -14.13 0.05
CA THR A 33 -24.01 -13.07 1.08
C THR A 33 -23.24 -13.53 2.31
N LYS A 34 -23.41 -14.78 2.74
CA LYS A 34 -22.61 -15.35 3.85
C LYS A 34 -21.12 -15.41 3.50
N GLN A 35 -20.77 -15.85 2.29
CA GLN A 35 -19.36 -15.87 1.86
C GLN A 35 -18.73 -14.47 1.87
N ILE A 36 -19.46 -13.44 1.43
CA ILE A 36 -18.98 -12.06 1.47
C ILE A 36 -18.73 -11.61 2.91
N GLN A 37 -19.69 -11.86 3.81
CA GLN A 37 -19.55 -11.53 5.22
C GLN A 37 -18.34 -12.22 5.85
N GLU A 38 -18.12 -13.50 5.56
CA GLU A 38 -16.95 -14.26 6.03
C GLU A 38 -15.63 -13.71 5.49
N MET A 39 -15.59 -13.31 4.22
CA MET A 39 -14.40 -12.68 3.64
C MET A 39 -14.12 -11.32 4.28
N GLU A 40 -15.16 -10.52 4.54
CA GLU A 40 -15.03 -9.23 5.23
C GLU A 40 -14.50 -9.41 6.65
N THR A 41 -15.02 -10.37 7.42
CA THR A 41 -14.52 -10.65 8.78
C THR A 41 -13.06 -11.09 8.76
N ASN A 42 -12.70 -12.01 7.88
CA ASN A 42 -11.33 -12.50 7.76
C ASN A 42 -10.35 -11.37 7.36
N TRP A 43 -10.76 -10.49 6.44
CA TRP A 43 -9.96 -9.34 6.05
C TRP A 43 -9.76 -8.35 7.21
N ASN A 44 -10.82 -8.08 7.98
CA ASN A 44 -10.76 -7.23 9.15
C ASN A 44 -9.82 -7.80 10.22
N GLU A 45 -9.92 -9.09 10.53
CA GLU A 45 -9.02 -9.77 11.47
C GLU A 45 -7.55 -9.72 11.02
N LEU A 46 -7.29 -9.91 9.72
CA LEU A 46 -5.95 -9.84 9.15
C LEU A 46 -5.36 -8.43 9.27
N ASN A 47 -6.17 -7.39 9.04
CA ASN A 47 -5.74 -6.01 9.18
C ASN A 47 -5.44 -5.62 10.62
N VAL A 48 -6.29 -6.03 11.57
CA VAL A 48 -6.05 -5.81 13.01
C VAL A 48 -4.75 -6.48 13.43
N SER A 49 -4.55 -7.73 13.02
CA SER A 49 -3.31 -8.46 13.29
C SER A 49 -2.11 -7.71 12.71
N ARG A 50 -2.13 -7.33 11.43
CA ARG A 50 -1.03 -6.60 10.78
C ARG A 50 -0.68 -5.28 11.49
N ALA A 51 -1.69 -4.52 11.91
CA ALA A 51 -1.48 -3.29 12.68
C ALA A 51 -0.79 -3.58 14.02
N GLN A 52 -1.19 -4.65 14.71
CA GLN A 52 -0.55 -5.06 15.97
C GLN A 52 0.92 -5.47 15.76
N TRP A 53 1.23 -6.19 14.68
CA TRP A 53 2.62 -6.55 14.32
C TRP A 53 3.48 -5.30 14.09
N SER A 54 2.97 -4.32 13.32
CA SER A 54 3.67 -3.05 13.11
C SER A 54 3.90 -2.29 14.43
N ILE A 55 2.92 -2.27 15.34
CA ILE A 55 3.09 -1.64 16.65
C ILE A 55 4.17 -2.36 17.47
N ASN A 56 4.18 -3.70 17.47
CA ASN A 56 5.17 -4.46 18.23
C ASN A 56 6.59 -4.29 17.69
N GLU A 57 6.75 -4.15 16.36
CA GLU A 57 8.04 -3.95 15.71
C GLU A 57 8.62 -2.56 15.99
N TYR A 58 7.80 -1.51 15.86
CA TYR A 58 8.29 -0.12 15.90
C TYR A 58 8.10 0.57 17.26
N CYS A 59 7.32 0.02 18.19
CA CYS A 59 7.07 0.64 19.49
C CYS A 59 7.71 -0.16 20.63
N LEU A 60 8.68 0.48 21.28
CA LEU A 60 9.28 -0.07 22.50
C LEU A 60 8.25 0.00 23.62
N GLN A 61 8.09 -1.10 24.36
CA GLN A 61 7.28 -1.14 25.58
C GLN A 61 8.03 -0.48 26.74
N SER A 62 8.29 0.82 26.64
CA SER A 62 8.63 1.65 27.80
C SER A 62 7.36 2.30 28.35
N GLU A 63 7.33 2.58 29.66
CA GLU A 63 6.24 3.32 30.30
C GLU A 63 6.03 4.66 29.59
N GLY A 64 4.98 4.71 28.76
CA GLY A 64 4.83 5.69 27.68
C GLY A 64 5.39 5.13 26.36
N LYS A 65 4.52 4.50 25.56
CA LYS A 65 4.85 3.86 24.27
C LYS A 65 5.65 4.83 23.37
N LEU A 66 6.98 4.70 23.35
CA LEU A 66 7.80 5.43 22.40
C LEU A 66 7.90 4.59 21.12
N CYS A 67 7.12 4.97 20.13
CA CYS A 67 7.22 4.42 18.78
C CYS A 67 8.37 5.11 18.04
N GLN A 68 9.36 4.33 17.62
CA GLN A 68 10.45 4.78 16.75
C GLN A 68 10.18 4.25 15.34
N PRO A 69 9.51 5.03 14.47
CA PRO A 69 9.14 4.58 13.13
C PRO A 69 10.33 4.50 12.16
N CYS A 70 11.49 5.06 12.55
CA CYS A 70 12.68 5.11 11.74
C CYS A 70 13.88 4.56 12.53
N GLU A 71 14.88 4.08 11.81
CA GLU A 71 16.16 3.70 12.39
C GLU A 71 16.82 4.89 13.09
N LYS A 72 17.75 4.57 14.01
CA LYS A 72 18.52 5.58 14.73
C LYS A 72 19.22 6.52 13.74
N ASN A 73 19.09 7.83 13.96
CA ASN A 73 19.63 8.93 13.15
C ASN A 73 18.92 9.18 11.81
N TRP A 74 17.76 8.56 11.56
CA TRP A 74 16.90 8.91 10.44
C TRP A 74 15.77 9.84 10.90
N LEU A 75 15.47 10.89 10.12
CA LEU A 75 14.35 11.78 10.40
C LEU A 75 13.05 11.26 9.77
N PRO A 76 11.97 11.11 10.55
CA PRO A 76 10.66 10.74 10.04
C PRO A 76 9.99 11.93 9.34
N TYR A 77 9.38 11.69 8.18
CA TYR A 77 8.41 12.57 7.55
C TYR A 77 7.34 11.77 6.81
N GLY A 78 6.10 11.89 7.30
CA GLY A 78 4.98 11.10 6.79
C GLY A 78 5.28 9.59 6.91
N PRO A 79 5.10 8.81 5.82
CA PRO A 79 5.40 7.38 5.81
C PRO A 79 6.88 7.07 5.51
N SER A 80 7.77 8.06 5.48
CA SER A 80 9.15 7.90 5.02
C SER A 80 10.16 8.35 6.06
N CYS A 81 11.35 7.74 6.00
CA CYS A 81 12.49 8.07 6.84
C CYS A 81 13.62 8.60 5.95
N TYR A 82 14.31 9.65 6.40
CA TYR A 82 15.38 10.31 5.65
C TYR A 82 16.68 10.27 6.42
N SER A 83 17.78 10.00 5.72
CA SER A 83 19.13 10.08 6.25
C SER A 83 20.05 10.61 5.16
N ALA A 84 21.16 11.24 5.56
CA ALA A 84 22.15 11.77 4.65
C ALA A 84 23.52 11.17 4.91
N TYR A 85 24.15 10.75 3.82
CA TYR A 85 25.54 10.36 3.80
C TYR A 85 26.39 11.59 3.49
N ASN A 86 27.15 12.06 4.47
CA ASN A 86 27.99 13.25 4.39
C ASN A 86 29.47 12.86 4.56
N PRO A 87 30.10 12.25 3.53
CA PRO A 87 31.50 11.85 3.58
C PRO A 87 32.44 13.05 3.46
N ASP A 88 33.72 12.84 3.75
CA ASP A 88 34.76 13.83 3.45
C ASP A 88 34.82 14.10 1.93
N PRO A 89 35.27 15.29 1.49
CA PRO A 89 35.30 15.65 0.06
C PRO A 89 36.03 14.66 -0.85
N THR A 90 37.03 13.94 -0.31
CA THR A 90 37.81 12.92 -1.02
C THR A 90 37.08 11.58 -1.19
N GLU A 91 36.01 11.35 -0.44
CA GLU A 91 35.23 10.10 -0.39
C GLU A 91 33.82 10.28 -0.99
N ARG A 92 33.60 11.36 -1.72
CA ARG A 92 32.31 11.64 -2.35
C ARG A 92 31.99 10.58 -3.39
N LEU A 93 30.77 10.07 -3.28
CA LEU A 93 30.24 9.08 -4.20
C LEU A 93 29.73 9.74 -5.49
N THR A 94 29.87 9.04 -6.60
CA THR A 94 29.10 9.28 -7.81
C THR A 94 27.61 9.00 -7.56
N TRP A 95 26.73 9.44 -8.48
CA TRP A 95 25.30 9.19 -8.34
C TRP A 95 24.98 7.68 -8.32
N GLU A 96 25.67 6.89 -9.16
CA GLU A 96 25.53 5.44 -9.20
C GLU A 96 25.94 4.77 -7.89
N GLU A 97 27.08 5.18 -7.32
CA GLU A 97 27.55 4.67 -6.02
C GLU A 97 26.61 5.07 -4.88
N ALA A 98 26.11 6.31 -4.87
CA ALA A 98 25.12 6.75 -3.88
C ALA A 98 23.83 5.92 -3.95
N ARG A 99 23.39 5.57 -5.17
CA ARG A 99 22.23 4.69 -5.36
C ARG A 99 22.46 3.29 -4.79
N GLU A 100 23.61 2.68 -5.07
CA GLU A 100 23.92 1.35 -4.55
C GLU A 100 24.16 1.37 -3.02
N TYR A 101 24.75 2.45 -2.50
CA TYR A 101 24.85 2.68 -1.06
C TYR A 101 23.48 2.71 -0.38
N CYS A 102 22.53 3.50 -0.91
CA CYS A 102 21.17 3.52 -0.37
C CYS A 102 20.50 2.14 -0.46
N ARG A 103 20.69 1.40 -1.56
CA ARG A 103 20.13 0.04 -1.72
C ARG A 103 20.67 -0.95 -0.71
N ALA A 104 21.97 -0.87 -0.38
CA ALA A 104 22.58 -1.71 0.64
C ALA A 104 21.96 -1.46 2.04
N LEU A 105 21.39 -0.28 2.27
CA LEU A 105 20.65 0.09 3.47
C LEU A 105 19.13 -0.21 3.38
N ASN A 106 18.68 -0.99 2.40
CA ASN A 106 17.26 -1.19 2.09
C ASN A 106 16.49 0.13 1.87
N ALA A 107 17.18 1.15 1.37
CA ALA A 107 16.67 2.48 1.13
C ALA A 107 16.92 2.94 -0.30
N TYR A 108 16.51 4.17 -0.59
CA TYR A 108 16.60 4.75 -1.93
C TYR A 108 17.05 6.19 -1.82
N VAL A 109 17.67 6.68 -2.89
CA VAL A 109 18.11 8.07 -2.97
C VAL A 109 16.89 8.98 -2.85
N ALA A 110 16.99 10.02 -2.02
CA ALA A 110 15.85 10.85 -1.63
C ALA A 110 15.13 11.47 -2.83
N ALA A 111 13.80 11.49 -2.76
CA ALA A 111 12.95 12.21 -3.71
C ALA A 111 12.40 13.48 -3.06
N ALA A 112 12.20 14.51 -3.89
CA ALA A 112 11.69 15.81 -3.47
C ALA A 112 10.41 16.13 -4.26
N HIS A 113 9.31 15.49 -3.87
CA HIS A 113 7.99 15.66 -4.50
C HIS A 113 7.25 16.89 -3.98
N ASN A 114 7.58 17.36 -2.78
CA ASN A 114 6.96 18.52 -2.16
C ASN A 114 7.99 19.42 -1.46
N LEU A 115 7.55 20.61 -1.04
CA LEU A 115 8.40 21.60 -0.41
C LEU A 115 8.99 21.11 0.93
N THR A 116 8.25 20.29 1.68
CA THR A 116 8.72 19.77 2.95
C THR A 116 9.84 18.76 2.77
N GLU A 117 9.70 17.83 1.82
CA GLU A 117 10.77 16.89 1.44
C GLU A 117 12.02 17.63 0.97
N LYS A 118 11.84 18.66 0.15
CA LYS A 118 12.94 19.56 -0.26
C LYS A 118 13.62 20.20 0.96
N ASN A 119 12.84 20.70 1.92
CA ASN A 119 13.39 21.33 3.12
C ASN A 119 14.13 20.33 4.01
N ILE A 120 13.67 19.09 4.11
CA ILE A 120 14.35 18.01 4.84
C ILE A 120 15.69 17.68 4.16
N ILE A 121 15.70 17.53 2.83
CA ILE A 121 16.94 17.30 2.07
C ILE A 121 17.92 18.46 2.30
N ASN A 122 17.44 19.71 2.25
CA ASN A 122 18.27 20.88 2.50
C ASN A 122 18.80 20.94 3.95
N HIS A 123 17.99 20.56 4.94
CA HIS A 123 18.40 20.51 6.34
C HIS A 123 19.60 19.59 6.55
N TYR A 124 19.65 18.48 5.82
CA TYR A 124 20.72 17.50 5.89
C TYR A 124 21.90 17.74 4.94
N SER A 125 21.74 18.64 3.97
CA SER A 125 22.81 19.00 3.03
C SER A 125 23.83 19.87 3.74
N ILE A 126 24.89 19.25 4.26
CA ILE A 126 25.97 19.95 4.97
C ILE A 126 26.94 20.63 3.97
N SER A 127 27.00 20.13 2.73
CA SER A 127 27.90 20.65 1.70
C SER A 127 27.25 21.74 0.85
N THR A 128 28.05 22.77 0.53
CA THR A 128 27.74 23.77 -0.51
C THR A 128 27.61 23.16 -1.91
N ASP A 129 28.18 21.96 -2.12
CA ASP A 129 28.24 21.30 -3.42
C ASP A 129 26.99 20.45 -3.68
N GLY A 130 26.07 20.40 -2.71
CA GLY A 130 24.79 19.70 -2.79
C GLY A 130 24.89 18.20 -2.53
N SER A 131 23.72 17.57 -2.44
CA SER A 131 23.57 16.13 -2.23
C SER A 131 22.94 15.47 -3.46
N TRP A 132 23.31 14.23 -3.74
CA TRP A 132 22.63 13.44 -4.75
C TRP A 132 21.17 13.18 -4.36
N ILE A 133 20.26 13.44 -5.29
CA ILE A 133 18.84 13.09 -5.19
C ILE A 133 18.49 12.04 -6.24
N GLY A 134 17.36 11.38 -6.06
CA GLY A 134 16.91 10.32 -6.96
C GLY A 134 16.52 10.76 -8.37
N LEU A 135 16.65 12.05 -8.71
CA LEU A 135 16.27 12.60 -10.00
C LEU A 135 17.40 12.43 -11.03
N ARG A 136 17.12 11.74 -12.14
CA ARG A 136 18.09 11.50 -13.21
C ARG A 136 17.46 11.59 -14.59
N VAL A 137 18.27 11.95 -15.59
CA VAL A 137 17.86 11.91 -17.00
C VAL A 137 18.00 10.48 -17.54
N GLU A 138 16.92 9.92 -18.03
CA GLU A 138 16.89 8.66 -18.77
C GLU A 138 16.21 8.89 -20.12
N ASN A 139 16.91 8.60 -21.22
CA ASN A 139 16.42 8.82 -22.59
C ASN A 139 15.89 10.24 -22.82
N GLY A 140 16.63 11.24 -22.33
CA GLY A 140 16.27 12.66 -22.47
C GLY A 140 15.09 13.11 -21.59
N LYS A 141 14.59 12.27 -20.68
CA LYS A 141 13.49 12.62 -19.76
C LYS A 141 13.93 12.49 -18.31
N TRP A 142 13.58 13.47 -17.50
CA TRP A 142 13.75 13.39 -16.05
C TRP A 142 12.86 12.31 -15.45
N LYS A 143 13.45 11.45 -14.63
CA LYS A 143 12.76 10.41 -13.88
C LYS A 143 13.34 10.29 -12.48
N TRP A 144 12.46 9.96 -11.54
CA TRP A 144 12.89 9.50 -10.22
C TRP A 144 13.31 8.03 -10.32
N GLY A 145 14.47 7.70 -9.76
CA GLY A 145 14.94 6.32 -9.62
C GLY A 145 13.90 5.51 -8.87
N ARG A 146 13.16 4.66 -9.59
CA ARG A 146 11.97 3.99 -9.02
C ARG A 146 12.33 2.96 -7.96
N TRP A 147 11.52 2.95 -6.92
CA TRP A 147 11.20 1.85 -6.02
C TRP A 147 10.66 0.68 -6.86
N LYS A 148 11.42 -0.40 -6.98
CA LYS A 148 10.97 -1.66 -7.58
C LYS A 148 11.40 -2.79 -6.67
#